data_AF-A0A1Q7VN42-F1
#
_entry.id   AF-A0A1Q7VN42-F1
#
_cell.length_a   1.000
_cell.length_b   1.000
_cell.length_c   1.000
_cell.angle_alpha   90.00
_cell.angle_beta   90.00
_cell.angle_gamma   90.00
#
_symmetry.space_group_name_H-M   'P 1'
#
loop_
_entity.id
_entity.type
_entity.pdbx_description
1 polymer ?
#
loop_
_entity_poly.entity_id
_entity_poly.type
_entity_poly.pdbx_seq_one_letter_code
_entity_poly.pdbx_strand_id
1 'polypeptide(L)'
;MQRVEWDPLPKVTGRLHYSLGASTVAAGYCSTDPQPFRFRVDPSPVPHAAMTVVINPVDAVQMRHHTKPTRLHGCCRLDGIDGPNLLCCMCGVEIGVEISDCWTEYDVRLLRSAVIEDRLAADEQVIAME
;
A
#
# COMPACT_ATOMS: atom_id res chain seq x y z
N MET A 1 -23.06 3.11 4.66
CA MET A 1 -21.71 2.72 4.23
C MET A 1 -21.22 1.63 5.18
N GLN A 2 -21.27 0.36 4.78
CA GLN A 2 -20.89 -0.77 5.64
C GLN A 2 -19.36 -0.92 5.65
N ARG A 3 -18.79 -0.95 6.85
CA ARG A 3 -17.38 -1.25 7.10
C ARG A 3 -17.20 -2.74 6.78
N VAL A 4 -16.49 -3.07 5.71
CA VAL A 4 -16.17 -4.47 5.39
C VAL A 4 -15.03 -4.89 6.29
N GLU A 5 -15.28 -5.87 7.14
CA GLU A 5 -14.28 -6.48 8.01
C GLU A 5 -13.26 -7.23 7.14
N TRP A 6 -11.98 -7.03 7.43
CA TRP A 6 -10.86 -7.57 6.64
C TRP A 6 -10.78 -9.09 6.75
N ASP A 7 -10.85 -9.79 5.60
CA ASP A 7 -10.61 -11.24 5.49
C ASP A 7 -9.43 -11.48 4.53
N PRO A 8 -8.25 -11.88 5.02
CA PRO A 8 -7.07 -12.05 4.19
C PRO A 8 -7.22 -13.22 3.23
N LEU A 9 -6.94 -12.99 1.95
CA LEU A 9 -6.86 -14.07 0.97
C LEU A 9 -5.77 -15.09 1.35
N PRO A 10 -5.97 -16.38 1.03
CA PRO A 10 -5.04 -17.44 1.38
C PRO A 10 -3.67 -17.26 0.72
N LYS A 11 -2.61 -17.43 1.51
CA LYS A 11 -1.21 -17.39 1.04
C LYS A 11 -0.97 -18.47 -0.02
N VAL A 12 -0.54 -18.07 -1.21
CA VAL A 12 -0.15 -19.00 -2.28
C VAL A 12 1.31 -19.42 -2.09
N THR A 13 1.62 -20.71 -2.20
CA THR A 13 2.99 -21.25 -2.09
C THR A 13 3.39 -22.00 -3.37
N GLY A 14 4.68 -21.92 -3.77
CA GLY A 14 5.26 -22.75 -4.84
C GLY A 14 5.94 -21.95 -5.97
N ARG A 15 6.94 -22.58 -6.63
CA ARG A 15 8.00 -22.05 -7.54
C ARG A 15 7.60 -21.19 -8.76
N LEU A 16 6.33 -20.80 -8.94
CA LEU A 16 5.86 -19.83 -9.95
C LEU A 16 5.95 -18.36 -9.45
N HIS A 17 7.04 -18.01 -8.74
CA HIS A 17 7.16 -16.97 -7.69
C HIS A 17 6.92 -15.48 -8.05
N TYR A 18 6.42 -15.11 -9.24
CA TYR A 18 6.25 -13.68 -9.59
C TYR A 18 4.91 -13.30 -10.22
N SER A 19 3.90 -14.17 -10.23
CA SER A 19 2.53 -13.67 -10.31
C SER A 19 2.29 -12.77 -9.09
N LEU A 20 1.78 -11.55 -9.32
CA LEU A 20 1.37 -10.62 -8.26
C LEU A 20 0.68 -11.45 -7.16
N GLY A 21 1.15 -11.34 -5.91
CA GLY A 21 0.51 -12.03 -4.81
C GLY A 21 -0.97 -11.62 -4.74
N ALA A 22 -1.80 -12.45 -4.12
CA ALA A 22 -3.17 -12.04 -3.87
C ALA A 22 -3.14 -10.86 -2.87
N SER A 23 -3.41 -9.65 -3.37
CA SER A 23 -3.55 -8.45 -2.54
C SER A 23 -4.69 -8.60 -1.57
N THR A 24 -4.58 -8.01 -0.37
CA THR A 24 -5.71 -8.00 0.57
C THR A 24 -6.79 -7.02 0.13
N VAL A 25 -6.49 -6.15 -0.83
CA VAL A 25 -7.42 -5.21 -1.46
C VAL A 25 -7.53 -5.49 -2.96
N ALA A 26 -8.77 -5.57 -3.47
CA ALA A 26 -9.02 -5.71 -4.91
C ALA A 26 -8.55 -4.46 -5.67
N ALA A 27 -8.08 -4.62 -6.90
CA ALA A 27 -7.69 -3.49 -7.73
C ALA A 27 -8.86 -2.51 -7.94
N GLY A 28 -8.58 -1.22 -7.88
CA GLY A 28 -9.58 -0.14 -7.93
C GLY A 28 -10.28 0.15 -6.60
N TYR A 29 -9.91 -0.54 -5.52
CA TYR A 29 -10.47 -0.32 -4.19
C TYR A 29 -9.38 0.10 -3.19
N CYS A 30 -9.79 0.73 -2.09
CA CYS A 30 -8.94 0.98 -0.94
C CYS A 30 -9.61 0.51 0.35
N SER A 31 -8.83 0.11 1.34
CA SER A 31 -9.30 -0.22 2.67
C SER A 31 -8.59 0.61 3.74
N THR A 32 -9.15 0.65 4.94
CA THR A 32 -8.44 1.20 6.11
C THR A 32 -7.72 0.07 6.82
N ASP A 33 -6.42 0.25 7.07
CA ASP A 33 -5.63 -0.68 7.87
C ASP A 33 -6.04 -0.55 9.35
N PRO A 34 -6.66 -1.58 9.96
CA PRO A 34 -7.03 -1.53 11.37
C PRO A 34 -5.80 -1.59 12.30
N GLN A 35 -4.65 -2.05 11.80
CA GLN A 35 -3.40 -2.19 12.55
C GLN A 35 -2.24 -1.58 11.76
N PRO A 36 -1.93 -0.29 11.98
CA PRO A 36 -0.91 0.42 11.23
C PRO A 36 0.40 -0.37 11.17
N PHE A 37 0.92 -0.54 9.97
CA PHE A 37 2.10 -1.37 9.73
C PHE A 37 3.31 -0.90 10.54
N ARG A 38 3.94 -1.85 11.23
CA ARG A 38 5.11 -1.59 12.08
C ARG A 38 6.39 -1.99 11.34
N PHE A 39 7.19 -1.01 10.92
CA PHE A 39 8.52 -1.19 10.38
C PHE A 39 9.60 -1.12 11.50
N ARG A 40 10.75 -1.79 11.30
CA ARG A 40 11.87 -1.87 12.26
C ARG A 40 12.65 -0.57 12.42
N VAL A 41 12.66 0.30 11.41
CA VAL A 41 13.53 1.49 11.41
C VAL A 41 12.82 2.70 12.04
N ASP A 42 13.19 3.01 13.27
CA ASP A 42 13.03 4.30 13.96
C ASP A 42 14.43 4.94 14.04
N PRO A 43 14.71 6.18 13.56
CA PRO A 43 13.79 7.25 13.20
C PRO A 43 13.39 7.26 11.73
N SER A 44 12.16 6.83 11.46
CA SER A 44 11.43 7.32 10.29
C SER A 44 10.86 8.69 10.64
N PRO A 45 10.94 9.70 9.75
CA PRO A 45 10.27 10.98 9.99
C PRO A 45 8.75 10.84 10.07
N VAL A 46 8.22 9.67 9.69
CA VAL A 46 6.80 9.38 9.67
C VAL A 46 6.43 8.35 10.75
N PRO A 47 5.52 8.66 11.68
CA PRO A 47 5.06 7.71 12.69
C PRO A 47 4.37 6.49 12.07
N HIS A 48 4.58 5.29 12.61
CA HIS A 48 3.91 4.06 12.15
C HIS A 48 2.39 4.20 12.07
N ALA A 49 1.78 4.90 13.02
CA ALA A 49 0.34 5.15 13.07
C ALA A 49 -0.20 5.98 11.89
N ALA A 50 0.66 6.59 11.09
CA ALA A 50 0.27 7.33 9.89
C ALA A 50 -0.07 6.39 8.71
N MET A 51 0.37 5.13 8.70
CA MET A 51 0.04 4.16 7.65
C MET A 51 -1.33 3.56 7.90
N THR A 52 -2.33 3.96 7.10
CA THR A 52 -3.72 3.57 7.38
C THR A 52 -4.57 3.31 6.15
N VAL A 53 -4.09 3.58 4.94
CA VAL A 53 -4.85 3.28 3.71
C VAL A 53 -4.13 2.17 2.97
N VAL A 54 -4.82 1.08 2.71
CA VAL A 54 -4.30 -0.09 1.98
C VAL A 54 -4.89 -0.07 0.58
N ILE A 55 -4.05 -0.25 -0.44
CA ILE A 55 -4.44 -0.38 -1.84
C ILE A 55 -3.75 -1.60 -2.46
N ASN A 56 -4.29 -2.07 -3.58
CA ASN A 56 -3.61 -3.06 -4.38
C ASN A 56 -2.30 -2.48 -4.96
N PRO A 57 -1.18 -3.23 -4.99
CA PRO A 57 0.05 -2.74 -5.61
C PRO A 57 -0.09 -2.33 -7.09
N VAL A 58 -1.06 -2.86 -7.84
CA VAL A 58 -1.32 -2.42 -9.23
C VAL A 58 -1.90 -1.01 -9.33
N ASP A 59 -2.52 -0.52 -8.25
CA ASP A 59 -3.11 0.82 -8.17
C ASP A 59 -2.08 1.87 -7.72
N ALA A 60 -0.85 1.47 -7.37
CA ALA A 60 0.24 2.34 -6.94
C ALA A 60 0.89 3.10 -8.12
N VAL A 61 0.05 3.74 -8.94
CA VAL A 61 0.46 4.52 -10.11
C VAL A 61 1.11 5.84 -9.70
N GLN A 62 2.06 6.33 -10.49
CA GLN A 62 2.83 7.56 -10.22
C GLN A 62 3.58 7.57 -8.88
N MET A 63 3.89 6.37 -8.39
CA MET A 63 4.78 6.14 -7.25
C MET A 63 6.07 5.52 -7.78
N ARG A 64 7.18 5.77 -7.10
CA ARG A 64 8.48 5.15 -7.41
C ARG A 64 9.15 4.69 -6.15
N HIS A 65 10.03 3.69 -6.28
CA HIS A 65 10.81 3.22 -5.14
C HIS A 65 11.75 4.31 -4.60
N HIS A 66 11.96 4.25 -3.29
CA HIS A 66 12.85 5.12 -2.55
C HIS A 66 14.30 4.98 -3.05
N THR A 67 15.05 6.09 -3.12
CA THR A 67 16.42 6.09 -3.67
C THR A 67 17.47 5.46 -2.75
N LYS A 68 17.26 5.53 -1.43
CA LYS A 68 18.07 4.82 -0.43
C LYS A 68 17.88 3.30 -0.52
N PRO A 69 18.92 2.50 -0.79
CA PRO A 69 18.83 1.05 -0.83
C PRO A 69 18.39 0.42 0.50
N THR A 70 18.66 1.09 1.62
CA THR A 70 18.24 0.65 2.96
C THR A 70 16.73 0.69 3.17
N ARG A 71 15.95 1.17 2.20
CA ARG A 71 14.48 1.12 2.20
C ARG A 71 13.94 -0.02 1.33
N LEU A 72 14.81 -0.74 0.61
CA LEU A 72 14.43 -1.68 -0.45
C LEU A 72 14.86 -3.11 -0.08
N HIS A 73 14.41 -3.60 1.06
CA HIS A 73 14.76 -4.93 1.59
C HIS A 73 13.69 -5.97 1.33
N GLY A 74 14.13 -7.23 1.23
CA GLY A 74 13.30 -8.44 1.22
C GLY A 74 13.98 -9.57 0.43
N CYS A 75 13.36 -10.74 0.43
CA CYS A 75 13.89 -11.98 -0.16
C CYS A 75 13.60 -12.05 -1.66
N CYS A 76 12.31 -12.02 -1.99
CA CYS A 76 11.82 -12.13 -3.36
C CYS A 76 11.44 -10.75 -3.93
N ARG A 77 10.91 -9.87 -3.07
CA ARG A 77 10.54 -8.47 -3.36
C ARG A 77 10.66 -7.62 -2.08
N LEU A 78 9.84 -6.59 -1.90
CA LEU A 78 9.94 -5.64 -0.79
C LEU A 78 9.17 -6.15 0.44
N ASP A 79 9.84 -6.33 1.57
CA ASP A 79 9.20 -6.75 2.84
C ASP A 79 8.50 -5.58 3.57
N GLY A 80 8.83 -4.34 3.20
CA GLY A 80 8.30 -3.11 3.77
C GLY A 80 8.81 -2.78 5.19
N ILE A 81 9.70 -3.61 5.74
CA ILE A 81 10.10 -3.57 7.15
C ILE A 81 11.01 -2.40 7.48
N ASP A 82 11.66 -1.78 6.51
CA ASP A 82 12.61 -0.70 6.76
C ASP A 82 12.04 0.70 6.50
N GLY A 83 10.72 0.86 6.65
CA GLY A 83 10.02 2.14 6.56
C GLY A 83 9.58 2.50 5.13
N PRO A 84 9.06 3.72 4.91
CA PRO A 84 8.55 4.14 3.60
C PRO A 84 9.52 3.86 2.46
N ASN A 85 9.07 3.05 1.52
CA ASN A 85 9.84 2.62 0.35
C ASN A 85 9.23 3.13 -0.97
N LEU A 86 8.12 3.87 -0.90
CA LEU A 86 7.49 4.56 -2.02
C LEU A 86 7.56 6.07 -1.86
N LEU A 87 7.97 6.73 -2.93
CA LEU A 87 8.00 8.18 -3.09
C LEU A 87 6.99 8.62 -4.15
N CYS A 88 6.41 9.80 -3.97
CA CYS A 88 5.66 10.45 -5.04
C CYS A 88 6.61 10.77 -6.21
N CYS A 89 6.23 10.42 -7.44
CA CYS A 89 7.03 10.74 -8.62
C CYS A 89 7.19 12.26 -8.83
N MET A 90 6.21 13.06 -8.42
CA MET A 90 6.19 14.51 -8.68
C MET A 90 6.99 15.31 -7.66
N CYS A 91 6.75 15.10 -6.36
CA CYS A 91 7.38 15.90 -5.30
C CYS A 91 8.48 15.16 -4.52
N GLY A 92 8.62 13.85 -4.71
CA GLY A 92 9.66 13.04 -4.06
C GLY A 92 9.43 12.78 -2.57
N VAL A 93 8.29 13.17 -2.01
CA VAL A 93 7.92 12.91 -0.61
C VAL A 93 7.61 11.43 -0.41
N GLU A 94 7.95 10.88 0.76
CA GLU A 94 7.55 9.53 1.20
C GLU A 94 6.02 9.46 1.28
N ILE A 95 5.40 8.50 0.57
CA ILE A 95 3.93 8.38 0.49
C ILE A 95 3.41 7.02 0.95
N GLY A 96 4.26 5.99 1.02
CA GLY A 96 3.81 4.66 1.39
C GLY A 96 4.90 3.61 1.51
N VAL A 97 4.46 2.41 1.87
CA VAL A 97 5.23 1.18 1.88
C VAL A 97 4.56 0.18 0.95
N GLU A 98 5.29 -0.30 -0.05
CA GLU A 98 5.01 -1.55 -0.74
C GLU A 98 5.46 -2.72 0.13
N ILE A 99 4.55 -3.66 0.33
CA ILE A 99 4.75 -4.95 0.98
C ILE A 99 4.42 -5.99 -0.08
N SER A 100 5.42 -6.69 -0.59
CA SER A 100 5.26 -7.61 -1.72
C SER A 100 6.20 -8.82 -1.68
N ASP A 101 6.93 -9.02 -0.57
CA ASP A 101 7.81 -10.16 -0.40
C ASP A 101 7.04 -11.49 -0.32
N CYS A 102 7.70 -12.59 -0.68
CA CYS A 102 7.06 -13.90 -0.85
C CYS A 102 6.54 -14.54 0.45
N TRP A 103 6.80 -13.92 1.60
CA TRP A 103 6.33 -14.37 2.91
C TRP A 103 5.49 -13.32 3.66
N THR A 104 5.33 -12.12 3.08
CA THR A 104 4.52 -11.02 3.61
C THR A 104 3.16 -10.94 2.93
N GLU A 105 2.35 -9.95 3.27
CA GLU A 105 1.20 -9.54 2.47
C GLU A 105 1.62 -9.03 1.08
N TYR A 106 0.64 -8.72 0.24
CA TYR A 106 0.83 -8.17 -1.10
C TYR A 106 0.06 -6.86 -1.27
N ASP A 107 0.48 -5.80 -0.59
CA ASP A 107 -0.28 -4.54 -0.50
C ASP A 107 0.64 -3.31 -0.59
N VAL A 108 0.04 -2.17 -0.90
CA VAL A 108 0.65 -0.86 -0.64
C VAL A 108 -0.10 -0.19 0.50
N ARG A 109 0.64 0.23 1.53
CA ARG A 109 0.12 0.97 2.69
C ARG A 109 0.57 2.42 2.61
N LEU A 110 -0.38 3.32 2.42
CA LEU A 110 -0.17 4.75 2.24
C LEU A 110 -0.18 5.50 3.58
N LEU A 111 0.64 6.54 3.62
CA LEU A 111 0.70 7.53 4.69
C LEU A 111 -0.49 8.47 4.61
N ARG A 112 -1.39 8.42 5.59
CA ARG A 112 -2.58 9.29 5.68
C ARG A 112 -2.23 10.77 5.74
N SER A 113 -1.04 11.12 6.21
CA SER A 113 -0.56 12.51 6.19
C SER A 113 -0.11 12.97 4.79
N ALA A 114 0.12 12.06 3.85
CA ALA A 114 0.64 12.35 2.52
C ALA A 114 -0.40 12.15 1.40
N VAL A 115 -1.55 11.56 1.71
CA VAL A 115 -2.61 11.25 0.73
C VAL A 115 -3.96 11.74 1.23
N ILE A 116 -4.82 12.14 0.30
CA ILE A 116 -6.24 12.44 0.54
C ILE A 116 -7.10 11.43 -0.21
N GLU A 117 -8.20 11.03 0.40
CA GLU A 117 -9.24 10.27 -0.29
C GLU A 117 -10.11 11.28 -1.03
N ASP A 118 -9.96 11.34 -2.35
CA ASP A 118 -10.82 12.17 -3.18
C ASP A 118 -12.12 11.40 -3.50
N ARG A 119 -13.23 11.81 -2.88
CA ARG A 119 -14.55 11.18 -3.08
C ARG A 119 -15.34 11.79 -4.25
N LEU A 120 -14.78 12.78 -4.97
CA LEU A 120 -15.51 13.52 -5.99
C LEU A 120 -15.87 12.69 -7.24
N ALA A 121 -15.30 11.49 -7.44
CA ALA A 121 -15.64 10.62 -8.56
C ALA A 121 -16.94 9.81 -8.39
N ALA A 122 -17.51 9.74 -7.17
CA ALA A 122 -18.74 8.98 -6.92
C ALA A 122 -20.02 9.78 -7.24
N ASP A 123 -19.96 11.12 -7.15
CA ASP A 123 -21.13 11.97 -7.32
C ASP A 123 -21.37 12.38 -8.80
N GLU A 124 -20.32 12.38 -9.63
CA GLU A 124 -20.45 12.74 -11.06
C GLU A 124 -21.20 11.68 -11.89
N GLN A 125 -21.23 10.42 -11.43
CA GLN A 125 -22.00 9.36 -12.11
C GLN A 125 -23.49 9.37 -11.77
N VAL A 126 -23.91 10.03 -10.69
CA VAL A 126 -25.33 10.09 -10.30
C VAL A 126 -26.08 11.16 -11.10
N ILE A 127 -25.39 12.23 -11.50
CA ILE A 127 -26.00 13.37 -12.23
C ILE A 127 -26.12 13.08 -13.75
N ALA A 128 -25.34 12.14 -14.29
CA ALA A 128 -25.38 11.80 -15.72
C ALA A 128 -26.46 10.76 -16.09
N MET A 129 -27.28 10.32 -15.13
CA MET A 129 -28.36 9.34 -15.32
C MET A 129 -29.78 9.91 -15.10
N GLU A 130 -29.91 11.23 -14.92
CA GLU A 130 -31.20 11.94 -14.86
C GLU A 130 -31.55 12.66 -16.17
#